data_AF-A0A9Q1A4P4-F1
#
_entry.id   AF-A0A9Q1A4P4-F1
#
_cell.length_a   1.000
_cell.length_b   1.000
_cell.length_c   1.000
_cell.angle_alpha   90.00
_cell.angle_beta   90.00
_cell.angle_gamma   90.00
#
_symmetry.space_group_name_H-M   'P 1'
#
loop_
_entity.id
_entity.type
_entity.pdbx_description
1 polymer ?
#
loop_
_entity_poly.entity_id
_entity_poly.type
_entity_poly.pdbx_seq_one_letter_code
_entity_poly.pdbx_strand_id
1 'polypeptide(L)'
;MVVEKGSQLLVSKARAELVDFTSHAELETQPGHYIIYWEIKGDVGEDVLGECCRKMDASFVDHGYVVSRSTNSIGPLELCIVKIGTFKKILEYFIGNGGGVEPVQDS
;
A
#
# COMPACT_ATOMS: atom_id res chain seq x y z
N MET A 1 -5.25 -7.25 -8.14
CA MET A 1 -5.43 -6.34 -6.99
C MET A 1 -4.84 -4.94 -7.29
N VAL A 2 -5.27 -3.87 -6.61
CA VAL A 2 -4.76 -2.48 -6.85
C VAL A 2 -3.24 -2.41 -6.73
N VAL A 3 -2.69 -2.98 -5.65
CA VAL A 3 -1.25 -2.99 -5.35
C VAL A 3 -0.44 -3.70 -6.43
N GLU A 4 -0.91 -4.86 -6.92
CA GLU A 4 -0.26 -5.61 -8.00
C GLU A 4 -0.13 -4.79 -9.29
N LYS A 5 -1.16 -4.00 -9.64
CA LYS A 5 -1.12 -3.15 -10.84
C LYS A 5 -0.08 -2.04 -10.73
N GLY A 6 0.14 -1.50 -9.53
CA GLY A 6 1.19 -0.52 -9.27
C GLY A 6 2.58 -1.15 -9.27
N SER A 7 2.75 -2.28 -8.56
CA SER A 7 4.07 -2.88 -8.31
C SER A 7 4.72 -3.49 -9.56
N GLN A 8 3.95 -3.79 -10.61
CA GLN A 8 4.48 -4.18 -11.93
C GLN A 8 5.50 -3.17 -12.51
N LEU A 9 5.40 -1.89 -12.14
CA LEU A 9 6.34 -0.86 -12.57
C LEU A 9 7.71 -0.97 -11.90
N LEU A 10 7.80 -1.54 -10.69
CA LEU A 10 9.08 -1.77 -9.99
C LEU A 10 9.98 -2.71 -10.80
N VAL A 11 9.39 -3.81 -11.30
CA VAL A 11 10.12 -4.81 -12.10
C VAL A 11 10.47 -4.24 -13.47
N SER A 12 9.49 -3.61 -14.15
CA SER A 12 9.66 -3.15 -15.52
C SER A 12 10.52 -1.88 -15.66
N LYS A 13 10.65 -1.05 -14.61
CA LYS A 13 11.37 0.24 -14.68
C LYS A 13 12.56 0.38 -13.72
N ALA A 14 12.62 -0.38 -12.63
CA ALA A 14 13.63 -0.16 -11.59
C ALA A 14 14.44 -1.40 -11.15
N ARG A 15 14.22 -2.58 -11.76
CA ARG A 15 14.80 -3.86 -11.29
C ARG A 15 14.59 -4.10 -9.78
N ALA A 16 13.44 -3.66 -9.28
CA ALA A 16 13.05 -3.77 -7.88
C ALA A 16 11.82 -4.67 -7.73
N GLU A 17 11.62 -5.19 -6.52
CA GLU A 17 10.49 -6.05 -6.18
C GLU A 17 9.77 -5.55 -4.93
N LEU A 18 8.44 -5.65 -4.93
CA LEU A 18 7.62 -5.45 -3.74
C LEU A 18 7.79 -6.69 -2.85
N VAL A 19 8.25 -6.48 -1.62
CA VAL A 19 8.44 -7.54 -0.62
C VAL A 19 7.15 -7.82 0.12
N ASP A 20 6.53 -6.77 0.66
CA ASP A 20 5.29 -6.84 1.43
C ASP A 20 4.62 -5.45 1.49
N PHE A 21 3.34 -5.41 1.84
CA PHE A 21 2.58 -4.17 1.92
C PHE A 21 1.47 -4.21 2.96
N THR A 22 1.06 -3.03 3.42
CA THR A 22 -0.21 -2.85 4.14
C THR A 22 -0.85 -1.52 3.74
N SER A 23 -2.07 -1.28 4.20
CA SER A 23 -2.82 -0.06 3.93
C SER A 23 -3.44 0.51 5.20
N HIS A 24 -3.58 1.83 5.24
CA HIS A 24 -4.24 2.57 6.31
C HIS A 24 -5.19 3.61 5.72
N ALA A 25 -6.35 3.80 6.37
CA ALA A 25 -7.24 4.91 6.08
C ALA A 25 -6.91 6.05 7.05
N GLU A 26 -6.28 7.10 6.54
CA GLU A 26 -5.96 8.30 7.29
C GLU A 26 -7.18 9.23 7.32
N LEU A 27 -7.71 9.46 8.52
CA LEU A 27 -8.95 10.20 8.75
C LEU A 27 -8.74 11.53 9.49
N GLU A 28 -7.53 11.77 10.02
CA GLU A 28 -7.19 13.03 10.69
C GLU A 28 -6.96 14.16 9.68
N THR A 29 -6.61 13.82 8.43
CA THR A 29 -6.56 14.76 7.32
C THR A 29 -7.96 15.02 6.74
N GLN A 30 -8.21 16.24 6.26
CA GLN A 30 -9.49 16.60 5.62
C GLN A 30 -9.25 17.16 4.21
N PRO A 31 -9.70 16.47 3.13
CA PRO A 31 -10.36 15.16 3.14
C PRO A 31 -9.40 14.03 3.56
N GLY A 32 -9.94 13.01 4.23
CA GLY A 32 -9.18 11.80 4.57
C GLY A 32 -8.75 11.04 3.33
N HIS A 33 -7.75 10.18 3.43
CA HIS A 33 -7.17 9.50 2.28
C HIS A 33 -6.59 8.13 2.64
N TYR A 34 -6.27 7.33 1.63
CA TYR A 34 -5.61 6.04 1.84
C TYR A 34 -4.10 6.19 1.73
N ILE A 35 -3.39 5.59 2.68
CA ILE A 35 -1.94 5.43 2.65
C ILE A 35 -1.65 3.95 2.38
N ILE A 36 -0.83 3.67 1.38
CA ILE A 36 -0.31 2.33 1.11
C ILE A 36 1.17 2.31 1.49
N TYR A 37 1.54 1.41 2.39
CA TYR A 37 2.91 1.24 2.83
C TYR A 37 3.56 0.07 2.10
N TRP A 38 4.71 0.28 1.48
CA TRP A 38 5.46 -0.73 0.74
C TRP A 38 6.82 -0.99 1.36
N GLU A 39 7.17 -2.27 1.49
CA GLU A 39 8.56 -2.73 1.60
C GLU A 39 9.06 -3.08 0.21
N ILE A 40 10.14 -2.45 -0.23
CA ILE A 40 10.73 -2.67 -1.55
C ILE A 40 12.14 -3.19 -1.39
N LYS A 41 12.50 -4.19 -2.20
CA LYS A 41 13.89 -4.60 -2.37
C LYS A 41 14.42 -4.13 -3.72
N GLY A 42 15.49 -3.37 -3.67
CA GLY A 42 16.04 -2.63 -4.82
C GLY A 42 16.05 -1.13 -4.53
N ASP A 43 16.65 -0.37 -5.43
CA ASP A 43 16.66 1.09 -5.39
C ASP A 43 15.70 1.63 -6.45
N VAL A 44 14.82 2.56 -6.06
CA VAL A 44 13.71 3.03 -6.89
C VAL A 44 13.62 4.55 -6.78
N GLY A 45 13.71 5.22 -7.93
CA GLY A 45 13.54 6.66 -8.01
C GLY A 45 12.12 7.12 -7.69
N GLU A 46 11.99 8.35 -7.17
CA GLU A 46 10.72 8.98 -6.85
C GLU A 46 9.78 9.10 -8.06
N ASP A 47 10.33 9.21 -9.27
CA ASP A 47 9.59 9.24 -10.53
C ASP A 47 8.81 7.93 -10.75
N VAL A 48 9.49 6.79 -10.58
CA VAL A 48 8.88 5.46 -10.70
C VAL A 48 7.88 5.24 -9.56
N LEU A 49 8.19 5.64 -8.32
CA LEU A 49 7.26 5.55 -7.20
C LEU A 49 6.00 6.39 -7.41
N GLY A 50 6.14 7.60 -7.95
CA GLY A 50 5.01 8.45 -8.31
C GLY A 50 4.14 7.83 -9.40
N GLU A 51 4.73 7.15 -10.38
CA GLU A 51 3.97 6.37 -11.36
C GLU A 51 3.25 5.17 -10.74
N CYS A 52 3.91 4.43 -9.83
CA CYS A 52 3.28 3.35 -9.07
C CYS A 52 2.04 3.87 -8.33
N CYS A 53 2.16 4.99 -7.61
CA CYS A 53 1.07 5.59 -6.85
C CYS A 53 -0.10 5.99 -7.77
N ARG A 54 0.17 6.72 -8.87
CA ARG A 54 -0.87 7.08 -9.86
C ARG A 54 -1.53 5.85 -10.47
N LYS A 55 -0.75 4.81 -10.78
CA LYS A 55 -1.27 3.56 -11.34
C LYS A 55 -2.19 2.86 -10.34
N MET A 56 -1.88 2.90 -9.05
CA MET A 56 -2.74 2.37 -7.99
C MET A 56 -4.02 3.21 -7.82
N ASP A 57 -3.92 4.53 -7.70
CA ASP A 57 -5.09 5.44 -7.56
C ASP A 57 -6.09 5.22 -8.71
N ALA A 58 -5.61 5.12 -9.95
CA ALA A 58 -6.44 4.85 -11.13
C ALA A 58 -6.95 3.40 -11.25
N SER A 59 -6.47 2.47 -10.42
CA SER A 59 -6.78 1.05 -10.53
C SER A 59 -7.92 0.58 -9.63
N PHE A 60 -8.39 1.44 -8.72
CA PHE A 60 -9.57 1.17 -7.92
C PHE A 60 -10.79 1.00 -8.82
N VAL A 61 -11.49 -0.12 -8.64
CA VAL A 61 -12.74 -0.44 -9.35
C VAL A 61 -13.98 -0.23 -8.48
N ASP A 62 -13.77 -0.02 -7.18
CA ASP A 62 -14.84 0.25 -6.24
C ASP A 62 -15.50 1.60 -6.56
N HIS A 63 -16.82 1.58 -6.75
CA HIS A 63 -17.56 2.77 -7.15
C HIS A 63 -17.53 3.85 -6.06
N GLY A 64 -17.53 3.44 -4.78
CA GLY A 64 -17.42 4.36 -3.65
C GLY A 64 -16.13 5.15 -3.68
N TYR A 65 -14.99 4.47 -3.88
CA TYR A 65 -13.70 5.12 -4.05
C TYR A 65 -13.67 6.05 -5.27
N VAL A 66 -14.09 5.56 -6.43
CA VAL A 66 -14.03 6.33 -7.69
C VAL A 66 -14.84 7.63 -7.61
N VAL A 67 -16.07 7.55 -7.09
CA VAL A 67 -16.93 8.73 -6.93
C VAL A 67 -16.38 9.67 -5.85
N SER A 68 -15.87 9.12 -4.74
CA SER A 68 -15.34 9.96 -3.66
C SER A 68 -14.06 10.71 -4.08
N ARG A 69 -13.20 10.08 -4.89
CA ARG A 69 -12.03 10.74 -5.49
C ARG A 69 -12.43 11.81 -6.51
N SER A 70 -13.43 11.55 -7.36
CA SER A 70 -13.87 12.52 -8.38
C SER A 70 -14.59 13.73 -7.78
N THR A 71 -15.23 13.56 -6.63
CA THR A 71 -15.90 14.62 -5.86
C THR A 71 -14.99 15.29 -4.81
N ASN A 72 -13.71 14.89 -4.73
CA ASN A 72 -12.74 15.35 -3.72
C ASN A 72 -13.17 15.11 -2.26
N SER A 73 -14.07 14.16 -2.00
CA SER A 73 -14.42 13.75 -0.63
C SER A 73 -13.41 12.78 0.00
N ILE A 74 -12.56 12.15 -0.83
CA ILE A 74 -11.35 11.44 -0.43
C ILE A 74 -10.14 12.12 -1.08
N GLY A 75 -9.08 12.37 -0.31
CA GLY A 75 -7.82 12.94 -0.77
C GLY A 75 -7.02 12.02 -1.69
N PRO A 76 -5.90 12.50 -2.28
CA PRO A 76 -5.05 11.69 -3.13
C PRO A 76 -4.48 10.49 -2.39
N LEU A 77 -4.29 9.39 -3.12
CA LEU A 77 -3.60 8.21 -2.59
C LEU A 77 -2.16 8.58 -2.21
N GLU A 78 -1.72 8.15 -1.04
CA GLU A 78 -0.35 8.29 -0.58
C GLU A 78 0.38 6.95 -0.65
N LEU A 79 1.62 6.97 -1.13
CA LEU A 79 2.51 5.83 -1.16
C LEU A 79 3.71 6.08 -0.25
N CYS A 80 3.83 5.27 0.79
CA CYS A 80 4.88 5.36 1.80
C CYS A 80 5.84 4.18 1.69
N ILE A 81 7.15 4.45 1.58
CA ILE A 81 8.16 3.40 1.54
C ILE A 81 8.73 3.19 2.94
N VAL A 82 8.70 1.96 3.41
CA VAL A 82 9.26 1.56 4.71
C VAL A 82 10.46 0.65 4.52
N LYS A 83 11.29 0.54 5.57
CA LYS A 83 12.47 -0.33 5.54
C LYS A 83 12.05 -1.80 5.45
N ILE A 84 12.78 -2.59 4.67
CA ILE A 84 12.57 -4.04 4.61
C ILE A 84 12.62 -4.66 6.02
N GLY A 85 11.65 -5.52 6.33
CA GLY A 85 11.48 -6.18 7.63
C GLY A 85 10.73 -5.35 8.68
N THR A 86 10.15 -4.21 8.31
CA THR A 86 9.21 -3.45 9.15
C THR A 86 7.99 -4.30 9.51
N PHE A 87 7.33 -4.90 8.53
CA PHE A 87 6.12 -5.70 8.76
C PHE A 87 6.43 -6.99 9.51
N LYS A 88 7.59 -7.60 9.25
CA LYS A 88 8.07 -8.73 10.05
C LYS A 88 8.22 -8.35 11.53
N LYS A 89 8.82 -7.19 11.83
CA LYS A 89 8.95 -6.71 13.23
C LYS A 89 7.61 -6.43 13.88
N ILE A 90 6.66 -5.88 13.12
CA ILE A 90 5.29 -5.66 13.61
C ILE A 90 4.65 -7.01 13.98
N LEU A 91 4.77 -8.02 13.11
CA LEU A 91 4.25 -9.35 13.38
C LEU A 91 4.92 -10.00 14.61
N GLU A 92 6.25 -9.93 14.69
CA GLU A 92 7.01 -10.46 15.84
C GLU A 92 6.61 -9.76 17.15
N TYR A 93 6.33 -8.45 17.11
CA TYR A 93 5.83 -7.71 18.26
C TYR A 93 4.46 -8.22 18.73
N PHE A 94 3.52 -8.46 17.79
CA PHE A 94 2.22 -9.01 18.15
C PHE A 94 2.34 -10.44 18.71
N ILE A 95 3.13 -11.31 18.09
CA ILE A 95 3.34 -12.68 18.57
C ILE A 95 4.00 -12.70 19.96
N GLY A 96 5.04 -11.89 20.17
CA GLY A 96 5.75 -11.77 21.45
C GLY A 96 4.88 -11.22 22.58
N ASN A 97 3.85 -10.42 22.24
CA ASN A 97 2.91 -9.83 23.20
C ASN A 97 1.57 -10.60 23.30
N GLY A 98 1.47 -11.82 22.74
CA GLY A 98 0.30 -12.68 22.90
C GLY A 98 -0.82 -12.49 21.86
N GLY A 99 -0.58 -11.73 20.80
CA GLY A 99 -1.45 -11.66 19.62
C GLY A 99 -1.19 -12.86 18.71
N GLY A 100 -1.93 -13.94 18.94
CA GLY A 100 -1.96 -15.09 18.03
C GLY A 100 -2.62 -14.71 16.71
N VAL A 101 -1.99 -15.08 15.59
CA VAL A 101 -2.67 -15.16 14.29
C VAL A 101 -3.55 -16.40 14.29
N GLU A 102 -4.88 -16.23 14.28
CA GLU A 102 -5.77 -17.35 14.03
C GLU A 102 -5.64 -17.77 12.57
N PRO A 103 -5.32 -19.04 12.26
CA PRO A 103 -5.34 -19.53 10.89
C PRO A 103 -6.78 -19.44 10.39
N VAL A 104 -6.97 -18.87 9.20
CA VAL A 104 -8.26 -18.96 8.49
C VAL A 104 -8.56 -20.45 8.27
N GLN A 105 -9.54 -20.98 8.99
CA GLN A 105 -10.10 -22.30 8.71
C GLN A 105 -10.95 -22.17 7.45
N ASP A 106 -10.43 -22.66 6.34
CA ASP A 106 -11.21 -22.88 5.13
C ASP A 106 -12.36 -23.84 5.48
N SER A 107 -13.60 -23.38 5.31
CA SER A 107 -14.85 -24.11 5.59
C SER A 107 -15.61 -24.37 4.30
#